data_AF-A0A0F6IAJ4-F1
#
_entry.id   AF-A0A0F6IAJ4-F1
#
_cell.length_a   1.000
_cell.length_b   1.000
_cell.length_c   1.000
_cell.angle_alpha   90.00
_cell.angle_beta   90.00
_cell.angle_gamma   90.00
#
_symmetry.space_group_name_H-M   'P 1'
#
loop_
_entity.id
_entity.type
_entity.pdbx_description
1 polymer ?
#
loop_
_entity_poly.entity_id
_entity_poly.type
_entity_poly.pdbx_seq_one_letter_code
_entity_poly.pdbx_strand_id
1 'polypeptide(L)'
;MKKRRSLFNKPNSIQKQILKKILRLFYFVFILSILFTNITCEQNTKNKIQKVLSNRQIPVEEKIRQTSFLLLGDRLKEIEISPNFAPDGSATGSLVITLSVGGNTALTFLGQKEYKERMKLEAALLSFRVLQTLKGLPIESLRVSIVKPYYVKNSETDSIEEFEVFRAKMEKNSLTRIQGFETVDSFAADSYDSPEPEVLDVMVQIVQTWKVELDELNRVELN
;
A
#
# COMPACT_ATOMS: atom_id res chain seq x y z
N MET A 1 -0.93 -87.61 -28.00
CA MET A 1 -1.25 -86.24 -27.53
C MET A 1 -0.06 -85.69 -26.73
N LYS A 2 0.67 -84.70 -27.27
CA LYS A 2 1.81 -84.03 -26.60
C LYS A 2 1.29 -82.80 -25.83
N LYS A 3 1.40 -82.80 -24.50
CA LYS A 3 1.15 -81.64 -23.62
C LYS A 3 2.22 -80.56 -23.86
N ARG A 4 1.82 -79.39 -24.36
CA ARG A 4 2.65 -78.16 -24.34
C ARG A 4 2.68 -77.61 -22.91
N ARG A 5 3.88 -77.46 -22.33
CA ARG A 5 4.10 -76.73 -21.08
C ARG A 5 4.18 -75.23 -21.39
N SER A 6 3.33 -74.42 -20.79
CA SER A 6 3.44 -72.96 -20.82
C SER A 6 4.54 -72.52 -19.85
N LEU A 7 5.59 -71.88 -20.36
CA LEU A 7 6.60 -71.17 -19.58
C LEU A 7 5.96 -69.88 -19.03
N PHE A 8 5.48 -69.93 -17.79
CA PHE A 8 5.24 -68.72 -17.00
C PHE A 8 6.60 -68.20 -16.51
N ASN A 9 7.13 -67.18 -17.20
CA ASN A 9 8.29 -66.42 -16.72
C ASN A 9 7.91 -65.71 -15.41
N LYS A 10 8.39 -66.24 -14.27
CA LYS A 10 8.37 -65.51 -13.00
C LYS A 10 9.27 -64.27 -13.14
N PRO A 11 8.81 -63.07 -12.75
CA PRO A 11 9.67 -61.90 -12.75
C PRO A 11 10.84 -62.14 -11.78
N ASN A 12 12.06 -61.98 -12.29
CA ASN A 12 13.31 -62.15 -11.54
C ASN A 12 13.28 -61.29 -10.27
N SER A 13 13.82 -61.82 -9.17
CA SER A 13 13.90 -61.15 -7.86
C SER A 13 14.47 -59.72 -7.94
N ILE A 14 15.36 -59.49 -8.91
CA ILE A 14 15.99 -58.22 -9.25
C ILE A 14 14.95 -57.17 -9.72
N GLN A 15 14.00 -57.55 -10.57
CA GLN A 15 12.94 -56.64 -11.05
C GLN A 15 12.02 -56.18 -9.90
N LYS A 16 11.71 -57.07 -8.95
CA LYS A 16 10.91 -56.71 -7.76
C LYS A 16 11.65 -55.75 -6.83
N GLN A 17 12.97 -55.86 -6.71
CA GLN A 17 13.78 -54.94 -5.92
C GLN A 17 13.87 -53.55 -6.58
N ILE A 18 14.04 -53.50 -7.91
CA ILE A 18 14.07 -52.24 -8.66
C ILE A 18 12.72 -51.52 -8.54
N LEU A 19 11.61 -52.24 -8.72
CA LEU A 19 10.26 -51.67 -8.60
C LEU A 19 9.98 -51.09 -7.20
N LYS A 20 10.44 -51.78 -6.13
CA LYS A 20 10.33 -51.27 -4.76
C LYS A 20 11.16 -49.99 -4.52
N LYS A 21 12.33 -49.88 -5.14
CA LYS A 21 13.17 -48.67 -5.06
C LYS A 21 12.52 -47.50 -5.80
N ILE A 22 11.97 -47.74 -6.99
CA ILE A 22 11.25 -46.72 -7.78
C ILE A 22 10.01 -46.24 -7.02
N LEU A 23 9.24 -47.17 -6.43
CA LEU A 23 8.04 -46.81 -5.65
C LEU A 23 8.39 -45.98 -4.41
N ARG A 24 9.49 -46.31 -3.71
CA ARG A 24 9.99 -45.52 -2.57
C ARG A 24 10.46 -44.13 -3.01
N LEU A 25 11.14 -44.02 -4.14
CA LEU A 25 11.56 -42.74 -4.71
C LEU A 25 10.35 -41.88 -5.07
N PHE A 26 9.34 -42.48 -5.70
CA PHE A 26 8.10 -41.79 -6.07
C PHE A 26 7.34 -41.29 -4.84
N TYR A 27 7.25 -42.11 -3.79
CA TYR A 27 6.61 -41.73 -2.53
C TYR A 27 7.38 -40.60 -1.83
N PHE A 28 8.72 -40.65 -1.85
CA PHE A 28 9.55 -39.59 -1.30
C PHE A 28 9.39 -38.27 -2.05
N VAL A 29 9.38 -38.31 -3.39
CA VAL A 29 9.14 -37.14 -4.24
C VAL A 29 7.73 -36.58 -4.05
N PHE A 30 6.72 -37.44 -3.88
CA PHE A 30 5.34 -37.03 -3.63
C PHE A 30 5.17 -36.35 -2.26
N ILE A 31 5.79 -36.89 -1.20
CA ILE A 31 5.80 -36.23 0.12
C ILE A 31 6.55 -34.90 0.06
N LEU A 32 7.69 -34.87 -0.61
CA LEU A 32 8.48 -33.65 -0.78
C LEU A 32 7.68 -32.57 -1.54
N SER A 33 6.95 -32.95 -2.58
CA SER A 33 6.01 -32.10 -3.32
C SER A 33 4.95 -31.50 -2.40
N ILE A 34 4.30 -32.30 -1.53
CA ILE A 34 3.29 -31.81 -0.58
C ILE A 34 3.90 -30.82 0.42
N LEU A 35 5.13 -31.08 0.89
CA LEU A 35 5.84 -30.18 1.81
C LEU A 35 6.17 -28.82 1.16
N PHE A 36 6.49 -28.79 -0.13
CA PHE A 36 6.76 -27.55 -0.87
C PHE A 36 5.49 -26.83 -1.35
N THR A 37 4.31 -27.46 -1.37
CA THR A 37 3.05 -26.73 -1.65
C THR A 37 2.58 -25.82 -0.51
N ASN A 38 3.22 -25.90 0.67
CA ASN A 38 3.00 -24.97 1.78
C ASN A 38 3.99 -23.78 1.77
N ILE A 39 4.65 -23.51 0.64
CA ILE A 39 5.28 -22.20 0.43
C ILE A 39 4.15 -21.18 0.52
N THR A 40 4.09 -20.53 1.68
CA THR A 40 3.22 -19.40 1.99
C THR A 40 3.34 -18.41 0.84
N CYS A 41 2.34 -18.43 -0.04
CA CYS A 41 2.08 -17.36 -0.98
C CYS A 41 1.96 -16.10 -0.11
N GLU A 42 2.88 -15.16 -0.30
CA GLU A 42 2.87 -13.86 0.36
C GLU A 42 1.45 -13.32 0.32
N GLN A 43 0.82 -13.17 1.49
CA GLN A 43 -0.54 -12.64 1.52
C GLN A 43 -0.51 -11.25 0.89
N ASN A 44 -1.08 -11.15 -0.32
CA ASN A 44 -1.21 -9.91 -1.08
C ASN A 44 -1.74 -8.81 -0.13
N THR A 45 -1.11 -7.63 -0.15
CA THR A 45 -1.49 -6.45 0.67
C THR A 45 -2.99 -6.20 0.66
N LYS A 46 -3.65 -6.40 -0.49
CA LYS A 46 -5.11 -6.30 -0.64
C LYS A 46 -5.88 -7.24 0.28
N ASN A 47 -5.42 -8.49 0.44
CA ASN A 47 -6.05 -9.47 1.34
C ASN A 47 -5.86 -9.10 2.80
N LYS A 48 -4.69 -8.57 3.18
CA LYS A 48 -4.41 -8.10 4.55
C LYS A 48 -5.34 -6.93 4.90
N ILE A 49 -5.45 -5.96 4.00
CA ILE A 49 -6.35 -4.80 4.14
C ILE A 49 -7.80 -5.26 4.27
N GLN A 50 -8.27 -6.13 3.38
CA GLN A 50 -9.64 -6.64 3.44
C GLN A 50 -9.93 -7.35 4.77
N LYS A 51 -8.97 -8.14 5.27
CA LYS A 51 -9.07 -8.79 6.57
C LYS A 51 -9.23 -7.78 7.71
N VAL A 52 -8.43 -6.71 7.74
CA VAL A 52 -8.55 -5.62 8.73
C VAL A 52 -9.91 -4.93 8.64
N LEU A 53 -10.32 -4.52 7.44
CA LEU A 53 -11.57 -3.78 7.24
C LEU A 53 -12.81 -4.61 7.59
N SER A 54 -12.79 -5.90 7.28
CA SER A 54 -13.88 -6.85 7.56
C SER A 54 -14.00 -7.23 9.05
N ASN A 55 -12.93 -7.09 9.84
CA ASN A 55 -12.93 -7.52 11.23
C ASN A 55 -13.78 -6.57 12.10
N ARG A 56 -14.86 -7.09 12.69
CA ARG A 56 -15.78 -6.29 13.53
C ARG A 56 -15.24 -5.98 14.92
N GLN A 57 -14.21 -6.68 15.38
CA GLN A 57 -13.60 -6.48 16.70
C GLN A 57 -12.61 -5.30 16.72
N ILE A 58 -12.14 -4.86 15.56
CA ILE A 58 -11.19 -3.74 15.45
C ILE A 58 -11.99 -2.43 15.43
N PRO A 59 -11.72 -1.46 16.32
CA PRO A 59 -12.30 -0.12 16.25
C PRO A 59 -12.03 0.57 14.91
N VAL A 60 -12.89 1.50 14.50
CA VAL A 60 -12.81 2.15 13.18
C VAL A 60 -11.49 2.90 13.02
N GLU A 61 -11.05 3.61 14.05
CA GLU A 61 -9.80 4.35 14.11
C GLU A 61 -8.61 3.42 13.90
N GLU A 62 -8.64 2.25 14.54
CA GLU A 62 -7.56 1.27 14.42
C GLU A 62 -7.56 0.58 13.05
N LYS A 63 -8.73 0.39 12.42
CA LYS A 63 -8.81 -0.06 11.02
C LYS A 63 -8.15 0.93 10.08
N ILE A 64 -8.43 2.23 10.26
CA ILE A 64 -7.84 3.31 9.47
C ILE A 64 -6.32 3.30 9.66
N ARG A 65 -5.85 3.22 10.91
CA ARG A 65 -4.42 3.20 11.25
C ARG A 65 -3.70 2.02 10.58
N GLN A 66 -4.14 0.80 10.84
CA GLN A 66 -3.53 -0.42 10.30
C GLN A 66 -3.55 -0.43 8.77
N THR A 67 -4.68 -0.06 8.17
CA THR A 67 -4.81 -0.02 6.71
C THR A 67 -3.88 1.03 6.09
N SER A 68 -3.78 2.20 6.70
CA SER A 68 -2.90 3.27 6.20
C SER A 68 -1.42 2.86 6.27
N PHE A 69 -0.98 2.22 7.35
CA PHE A 69 0.38 1.68 7.43
C PHE A 69 0.64 0.56 6.42
N LEU A 70 -0.33 -0.33 6.18
CA LEU A 70 -0.21 -1.38 5.16
C LEU A 70 -0.15 -0.80 3.74
N LEU A 71 -0.84 0.31 3.47
CA LEU A 71 -0.88 0.95 2.15
C LEU A 71 0.36 1.78 1.84
N LEU A 72 0.81 2.55 2.83
CA LEU A 72 1.79 3.60 2.63
C LEU A 72 3.20 3.18 3.07
N GLY A 73 3.31 2.15 3.93
CA GLY A 73 4.58 1.65 4.44
C GLY A 73 5.46 2.78 4.98
N ASP A 74 6.73 2.76 4.56
CA ASP A 74 7.76 3.71 4.97
C ASP A 74 7.49 5.17 4.54
N ARG A 75 6.52 5.39 3.64
CA ARG A 75 6.12 6.74 3.22
C ARG A 75 5.24 7.41 4.25
N LEU A 76 4.57 6.66 5.12
CA LEU A 76 3.75 7.20 6.20
C LEU A 76 4.61 7.36 7.45
N LYS A 77 4.84 8.62 7.84
CA LYS A 77 5.58 8.98 9.03
C LYS A 77 4.70 8.94 10.27
N GLU A 78 3.52 9.54 10.16
CA GLU A 78 2.56 9.65 11.25
C GLU A 78 1.13 9.66 10.73
N ILE A 79 0.21 9.14 11.55
CA ILE A 79 -1.23 9.25 11.31
C ILE A 79 -1.94 9.67 12.59
N GLU A 80 -2.70 10.74 12.47
CA GLU A 80 -3.59 11.26 13.50
C GLU A 80 -5.04 11.05 13.06
N ILE A 81 -5.88 10.62 14.00
CA ILE A 81 -7.30 10.35 13.77
C ILE A 81 -8.06 11.05 14.88
N SER A 82 -8.89 12.01 14.50
CA SER A 82 -9.67 12.82 15.43
C SER A 82 -11.16 12.73 15.11
N PRO A 83 -12.03 12.75 16.12
CA PRO A 83 -13.46 12.90 15.89
C PRO A 83 -13.77 14.27 15.29
N ASN A 84 -14.74 14.31 14.38
CA ASN A 84 -15.27 15.55 13.84
C ASN A 84 -16.36 16.10 14.76
N PHE A 85 -16.27 17.39 15.09
CA PHE A 85 -17.22 18.07 15.96
C PHE A 85 -18.07 19.06 15.17
N ALA A 86 -19.36 19.10 15.46
CA ALA A 86 -20.27 20.12 14.97
C ALA A 86 -19.98 21.48 15.67
N PRO A 87 -20.50 22.60 15.13
CA PRO A 87 -20.29 23.94 15.72
C PRO A 87 -20.74 24.07 17.18
N ASP A 88 -21.66 23.22 17.61
CA ASP A 88 -22.17 23.14 18.99
C ASP A 88 -21.28 22.29 19.93
N GLY A 89 -20.17 21.75 19.42
CA GLY A 89 -19.23 20.90 20.17
C GLY A 89 -19.64 19.43 20.26
N SER A 90 -20.76 19.03 19.65
CA SER A 90 -21.18 17.62 19.63
C SER A 90 -20.37 16.80 18.62
N ALA A 91 -20.05 15.54 18.98
CA ALA A 91 -19.39 14.63 18.06
C ALA A 91 -20.37 14.18 16.97
N THR A 92 -19.99 14.39 15.71
CA THR A 92 -20.82 14.02 14.54
C THR A 92 -20.79 12.53 14.21
N GLY A 93 -19.88 11.78 14.83
CA GLY A 93 -19.60 10.38 14.51
C GLY A 93 -18.76 10.17 13.25
N SER A 94 -18.39 11.25 12.53
CA SER A 94 -17.40 11.20 11.46
C SER A 94 -15.99 11.51 11.98
N LEU A 95 -14.97 11.12 11.22
CA LEU A 95 -13.56 11.19 11.58
C LEU A 95 -12.79 12.09 10.63
N VAL A 96 -11.84 12.86 11.16
CA VAL A 96 -10.83 13.59 10.40
C VAL A 96 -9.52 12.84 10.50
N ILE A 97 -8.94 12.52 9.35
CA ILE A 97 -7.65 11.82 9.25
C ILE A 97 -6.59 12.83 8.85
N THR A 98 -5.46 12.87 9.56
CA THR A 98 -4.25 13.58 9.14
C THR A 98 -3.16 12.56 8.85
N LEU A 99 -2.62 12.59 7.63
CA LEU A 99 -1.50 11.76 7.20
C LEU A 99 -0.26 12.63 7.03
N SER A 100 0.78 12.37 7.82
CA SER A 100 2.11 12.92 7.59
C SER A 100 2.88 11.95 6.71
N VAL A 101 3.12 12.34 5.46
CA VAL A 101 3.80 11.54 4.46
C VAL A 101 5.14 12.15 4.08
N GLY A 102 6.14 11.31 3.83
CA GLY A 102 7.47 11.74 3.48
C GLY A 102 8.34 10.55 3.09
N GLY A 103 8.98 10.63 1.92
CA GLY A 103 10.00 9.66 1.55
C GLY A 103 11.32 9.89 2.31
N ASN A 104 12.04 8.80 2.59
CA ASN A 104 13.39 8.83 3.14
C ASN A 104 14.47 9.14 2.08
N THR A 105 14.07 9.32 0.82
CA THR A 105 14.98 9.58 -0.30
C THR A 105 15.07 11.07 -0.56
N ALA A 106 16.29 11.62 -0.51
CA ALA A 106 16.62 12.90 -1.10
C ALA A 106 16.42 12.77 -2.61
N LEU A 107 15.30 13.29 -3.11
CA LEU A 107 15.02 13.28 -4.53
C LEU A 107 15.90 14.37 -5.17
N THR A 108 16.73 13.99 -6.13
CA THR A 108 17.52 14.91 -6.94
C THR A 108 16.64 15.42 -8.08
N PHE A 109 16.36 16.72 -8.11
CA PHE A 109 15.57 17.32 -9.19
C PHE A 109 16.40 18.32 -9.96
N LEU A 110 16.13 18.42 -11.25
CA LEU A 110 16.76 19.38 -12.14
C LEU A 110 16.17 20.80 -11.98
N GLY A 111 15.05 20.96 -11.25
CA GLY A 111 14.43 22.26 -10.99
C GLY A 111 13.35 22.27 -9.91
N GLN A 112 13.18 23.42 -9.27
CA GLN A 112 12.29 23.64 -8.12
C GLN A 112 10.80 23.48 -8.46
N LYS A 113 10.41 23.87 -9.68
CA LYS A 113 9.03 23.69 -10.17
C LYS A 113 8.66 22.21 -10.31
N GLU A 114 9.52 21.43 -10.94
CA GLU A 114 9.32 19.99 -11.13
C GLU A 114 9.26 19.27 -9.78
N TYR A 115 10.13 19.65 -8.83
CA TYR A 115 10.07 19.15 -7.47
C TYR A 115 8.70 19.35 -6.83
N LYS A 116 8.21 20.59 -6.84
CA LYS A 116 6.93 20.96 -6.23
C LYS A 116 5.77 20.18 -6.82
N GLU A 117 5.67 20.15 -8.15
CA GLU A 117 4.60 19.46 -8.86
C GLU A 117 4.64 17.95 -8.55
N ARG A 118 5.83 17.34 -8.57
CA ARG A 118 6.02 15.93 -8.23
C ARG A 118 5.63 15.61 -6.79
N MET A 119 6.03 16.44 -5.83
CA MET A 119 5.67 16.22 -4.42
C MET A 119 4.15 16.26 -4.20
N LYS A 120 3.45 17.20 -4.87
CA LYS A 120 1.99 17.28 -4.82
C LYS A 120 1.33 16.06 -5.46
N LEU A 121 1.84 15.59 -6.60
CA LEU A 121 1.34 14.39 -7.26
C LEU A 121 1.58 13.12 -6.43
N GLU A 122 2.76 12.96 -5.82
CA GLU A 122 3.04 11.84 -4.91
C GLU A 122 2.02 11.84 -3.75
N ALA A 123 1.84 12.97 -3.07
CA ALA A 123 0.85 13.10 -2.00
C ALA A 123 -0.60 12.85 -2.48
N ALA A 124 -0.92 13.20 -3.74
CA ALA A 124 -2.23 12.96 -4.33
C ALA A 124 -2.46 11.46 -4.58
N LEU A 125 -1.47 10.73 -5.09
CA LEU A 125 -1.55 9.28 -5.27
C LEU A 125 -1.74 8.55 -3.94
N LEU A 126 -0.99 8.93 -2.90
CA LEU A 126 -1.13 8.35 -1.56
C LEU A 126 -2.53 8.64 -0.98
N SER A 127 -3.01 9.88 -1.14
CA SER A 127 -4.36 10.26 -0.73
C SER A 127 -5.43 9.45 -1.47
N PHE A 128 -5.26 9.28 -2.79
CA PHE A 128 -6.19 8.52 -3.63
C PHE A 128 -6.33 7.08 -3.13
N ARG A 129 -5.20 6.39 -2.92
CA ARG A 129 -5.17 5.01 -2.42
C ARG A 129 -5.86 4.86 -1.07
N VAL A 130 -5.57 5.77 -0.14
CA VAL A 130 -6.18 5.75 1.20
C VAL A 130 -7.69 5.97 1.10
N LEU A 131 -8.13 7.00 0.39
CA LEU A 131 -9.55 7.34 0.31
C LEU A 131 -10.37 6.28 -0.40
N GLN A 132 -9.84 5.70 -1.50
CA GLN A 132 -10.51 4.63 -2.22
C GLN A 132 -10.60 3.37 -1.36
N THR A 133 -9.54 3.03 -0.62
CA THR A 133 -9.52 1.86 0.27
C THR A 133 -10.46 2.02 1.47
N LEU A 134 -10.54 3.23 2.05
CA LEU A 134 -11.30 3.51 3.26
C LEU A 134 -12.71 4.06 3.00
N LYS A 135 -13.19 4.06 1.75
CA LYS A 135 -14.45 4.71 1.33
C LYS A 135 -15.70 4.31 2.14
N GLY A 136 -15.72 3.09 2.67
CA GLY A 136 -16.81 2.57 3.49
C GLY A 136 -16.81 3.01 4.97
N LEU A 137 -15.80 3.79 5.40
CA LEU A 137 -15.68 4.27 6.77
C LEU A 137 -16.24 5.70 6.92
N PRO A 138 -16.64 6.11 8.14
CA PRO A 138 -17.22 7.43 8.41
C PRO A 138 -16.15 8.53 8.44
N ILE A 139 -15.42 8.70 7.35
CA ILE A 139 -14.38 9.73 7.22
C ILE A 139 -15.03 11.01 6.70
N GLU A 140 -14.83 12.13 7.39
CA GLU A 140 -15.30 13.45 6.96
C GLU A 140 -14.32 14.11 6.00
N SER A 141 -13.03 14.05 6.35
CA SER A 141 -11.99 14.69 5.57
C SER A 141 -10.65 14.02 5.79
N LEU A 142 -9.79 14.16 4.78
CA LEU A 142 -8.40 13.75 4.80
C LEU A 142 -7.53 14.99 4.68
N ARG A 143 -6.65 15.18 5.64
CA ARG A 143 -5.54 16.12 5.59
C ARG A 143 -4.27 15.35 5.27
N VAL A 144 -3.50 15.84 4.31
CA VAL A 144 -2.19 15.30 3.96
C VAL A 144 -1.13 16.36 4.21
N SER A 145 -0.08 15.97 4.90
CA SER A 145 1.06 16.79 5.28
C SER A 145 2.31 16.17 4.68
N ILE A 146 3.10 16.96 3.94
CA ILE A 146 4.38 16.50 3.41
C ILE A 146 5.46 16.91 4.40
N VAL A 147 6.16 15.92 4.96
CA VAL A 147 7.25 16.09 5.89
C VAL A 147 8.56 15.72 5.21
N LYS A 148 9.57 16.60 5.32
CA LYS A 148 10.89 16.40 4.69
C LYS A 148 12.01 16.69 5.69
N PRO A 149 13.09 15.89 5.66
CA PRO A 149 14.28 16.17 6.44
C PRO A 149 15.07 17.33 5.81
N TYR A 150 15.47 18.29 6.62
CA TYR A 150 16.38 19.38 6.24
C TYR A 150 17.58 19.40 7.17
N TYR A 151 18.72 19.78 6.59
CA TYR A 151 19.92 20.06 7.36
C TYR A 151 19.87 21.49 7.87
N VAL A 152 19.90 21.67 9.18
CA VAL A 152 19.84 22.98 9.83
C VAL A 152 21.26 23.42 10.17
N LYS A 153 21.78 24.40 9.42
CA LYS A 153 23.08 25.03 9.72
C LYS A 153 22.94 25.94 10.94
N ASN A 154 23.89 25.88 11.86
CA ASN A 154 23.93 26.67 13.10
C ASN A 154 22.93 26.23 14.18
N SER A 155 22.48 24.98 14.18
CA SER A 155 21.88 24.41 15.40
C SER A 155 22.97 24.03 16.40
N GLU A 156 22.66 23.91 17.69
CA GLU A 156 23.65 23.60 18.73
C GLU A 156 24.47 22.34 18.46
N THR A 157 23.99 21.45 17.58
CA THR A 157 24.63 20.17 17.24
C THR A 157 24.74 19.89 15.75
N ASP A 158 24.41 20.85 14.86
CA ASP A 158 24.24 20.65 13.42
C ASP A 158 23.41 19.37 13.12
N SER A 159 22.09 19.49 13.23
CA SER A 159 21.12 18.40 13.19
C SER A 159 20.36 18.30 11.87
N ILE A 160 19.93 17.07 11.54
CA ILE A 160 18.87 16.84 10.56
C ILE A 160 17.53 16.93 11.31
N GLU A 161 16.67 17.83 10.88
CA GLU A 161 15.34 18.04 11.45
C GLU A 161 14.27 17.83 10.38
N GLU A 162 13.15 17.22 10.76
CA GLU A 162 12.02 17.01 9.85
C GLU A 162 11.04 18.18 9.96
N PHE A 163 10.72 18.80 8.82
CA PHE A 163 9.80 19.92 8.73
C PHE A 163 8.61 19.57 7.85
N GLU A 164 7.42 20.01 8.27
CA GLU A 164 6.26 20.02 7.41
C GLU A 164 6.38 21.17 6.41
N VAL A 165 6.40 20.83 5.12
CA VAL A 165 6.60 21.79 4.02
C VAL A 165 5.38 21.98 3.14
N PHE A 166 4.36 21.15 3.33
CA PHE A 166 3.09 21.29 2.62
C PHE A 166 1.99 20.66 3.45
N ARG A 167 0.81 21.28 3.44
CA ARG A 167 -0.40 20.76 4.08
C ARG A 167 -1.60 21.08 3.22
N ALA A 168 -2.41 20.07 2.96
CA ALA A 168 -3.65 20.21 2.23
C ALA A 168 -4.76 19.39 2.87
N LYS A 169 -5.98 19.92 2.85
CA LYS A 169 -7.18 19.25 3.31
C LYS A 169 -8.10 18.95 2.13
N MET A 170 -8.73 17.78 2.16
CA MET A 170 -9.80 17.38 1.25
C MET A 170 -11.00 16.86 2.03
N GLU A 171 -12.18 17.39 1.71
CA GLU A 171 -13.44 16.94 2.28
C GLU A 171 -14.01 15.75 1.48
N LYS A 172 -14.65 14.81 2.17
CA LYS A 172 -15.26 13.62 1.54
C LYS A 172 -16.28 14.00 0.47
N ASN A 173 -17.06 15.05 0.71
CA ASN A 173 -18.07 15.51 -0.25
C ASN A 173 -17.45 15.97 -1.58
N SER A 174 -16.19 16.42 -1.57
CA SER A 174 -15.51 16.85 -2.79
C SER A 174 -15.12 15.69 -3.71
N LEU A 175 -15.04 14.44 -3.20
CA LEU A 175 -14.71 13.25 -3.99
C LEU A 175 -15.73 12.97 -5.10
N THR A 176 -16.99 13.36 -4.89
CA THR A 176 -18.06 13.22 -5.88
C THR A 176 -17.83 14.03 -7.16
N ARG A 177 -16.94 15.03 -7.11
CA ARG A 177 -16.60 15.90 -8.25
C ARG A 177 -15.40 15.38 -9.04
N ILE A 178 -14.69 14.39 -8.53
CA ILE A 178 -13.49 13.83 -9.14
C ILE A 178 -13.91 12.70 -10.07
N GLN A 179 -13.84 12.96 -11.37
CA GLN A 179 -14.15 11.95 -12.38
C GLN A 179 -13.15 10.80 -12.28
N GLY A 180 -13.66 9.57 -12.33
CA GLY A 180 -12.82 8.37 -12.25
C GLY A 180 -12.50 7.92 -10.82
N PHE A 181 -12.81 8.69 -9.77
CA PHE A 181 -12.42 8.34 -8.40
C PHE A 181 -12.89 6.94 -7.93
N GLU A 182 -14.12 6.55 -8.30
CA GLU A 182 -14.67 5.23 -7.92
C GLU A 182 -14.29 4.11 -8.90
N THR A 183 -13.93 4.44 -10.14
CA THR A 183 -13.79 3.47 -11.24
C THR A 183 -12.35 3.18 -11.63
N VAL A 184 -11.45 4.16 -11.50
CA VAL A 184 -10.03 4.02 -11.78
C VAL A 184 -9.36 3.35 -10.59
N ASP A 185 -8.56 2.32 -10.84
CA ASP A 185 -7.84 1.62 -9.77
C ASP A 185 -6.63 2.45 -9.32
N SER A 186 -6.64 2.94 -8.07
CA SER A 186 -5.52 3.70 -7.49
C SER A 186 -4.23 2.89 -7.32
N PHE A 187 -4.29 1.57 -7.52
CA PHE A 187 -3.14 0.66 -7.51
C PHE A 187 -2.61 0.33 -8.92
N ALA A 188 -3.26 0.81 -10.00
CA ALA A 188 -2.78 0.59 -11.37
C ALA A 188 -1.48 1.35 -11.70
N ALA A 189 -1.03 2.26 -10.83
CA ALA A 189 0.28 2.87 -10.89
C ALA A 189 1.17 2.30 -9.78
N ASP A 190 2.29 1.67 -10.13
CA ASP A 190 3.30 1.21 -9.15
C ASP A 190 4.05 2.40 -8.51
N SER A 191 4.34 3.43 -9.31
CA SER A 191 5.01 4.66 -8.88
C SER A 191 4.41 5.91 -9.52
N TYR A 192 4.70 7.08 -8.94
CA TYR A 192 4.27 8.37 -9.48
C TYR A 192 5.11 8.83 -10.69
N ASP A 193 6.22 8.16 -11.00
CA ASP A 193 7.10 8.55 -12.12
C ASP A 193 6.52 8.15 -13.48
N SER A 194 5.60 7.18 -13.52
CA SER A 194 4.92 6.76 -14.74
C SER A 194 3.52 6.20 -14.45
N PRO A 195 2.62 6.98 -13.84
CA PRO A 195 1.23 6.56 -13.64
C PRO A 195 0.53 6.36 -14.98
N GLU A 196 -0.41 5.43 -15.04
CA GLU A 196 -1.32 5.34 -16.18
C GLU A 196 -2.07 6.67 -16.37
N PRO A 197 -2.38 7.09 -17.61
CA PRO A 197 -3.00 8.40 -17.87
C PRO A 197 -4.27 8.64 -17.05
N GLU A 198 -5.13 7.63 -16.92
CA GLU A 198 -6.38 7.73 -16.15
C GLU A 198 -6.13 7.97 -14.65
N VAL A 199 -5.06 7.36 -14.10
CA VAL A 199 -4.66 7.58 -12.70
C VAL A 199 -4.10 8.99 -12.52
N LEU A 200 -3.30 9.47 -13.47
CA LEU A 200 -2.76 10.83 -13.45
C LEU A 200 -3.88 11.88 -13.49
N ASP A 201 -4.91 11.68 -14.31
CA ASP A 201 -6.06 12.59 -14.41
C ASP A 201 -6.82 12.69 -13.08
N VAL A 202 -6.99 11.57 -12.37
CA VAL A 202 -7.57 11.57 -11.01
C VAL A 202 -6.66 12.30 -10.03
N MET A 203 -5.35 12.04 -10.07
CA MET A 203 -4.37 12.71 -9.19
C MET A 203 -4.38 14.23 -9.38
N VAL A 204 -4.44 14.72 -10.62
CA VAL A 204 -4.51 16.16 -10.93
C VAL A 204 -5.80 16.77 -10.38
N GLN A 205 -6.95 16.11 -10.56
CA GLN A 205 -8.22 16.56 -10.00
C GLN A 205 -8.23 16.59 -8.46
N ILE A 206 -7.57 15.61 -7.81
CA ILE A 206 -7.36 15.63 -6.34
C ILE A 206 -6.59 16.88 -5.93
N VAL A 207 -5.46 17.18 -6.59
CA VAL A 207 -4.64 18.37 -6.29
C VAL A 207 -5.45 19.66 -6.48
N GLN A 208 -6.30 19.74 -7.50
CA GLN A 208 -7.16 20.91 -7.76
C GLN A 208 -8.27 21.06 -6.70
N THR A 209 -8.69 19.97 -6.08
CA THR A 209 -9.76 19.94 -5.08
C THR A 209 -9.25 20.29 -3.68
N TRP A 210 -7.94 20.20 -3.44
CA TRP A 210 -7.34 20.48 -2.16
C TRP A 210 -7.52 21.93 -1.71
N LYS A 211 -7.94 22.08 -0.45
CA LYS A 211 -7.78 23.32 0.29
C LYS A 211 -6.37 23.32 0.88
N VAL A 212 -5.46 24.05 0.25
CA VAL A 212 -4.08 24.20 0.72
C VAL A 212 -4.07 25.06 2.00
N GLU A 213 -3.49 24.52 3.06
CA GLU A 213 -3.35 25.16 4.38
C GLU A 213 -1.90 25.65 4.63
N LEU A 214 -0.91 25.01 3.99
CA LEU A 214 0.51 25.36 4.05
C LEU A 214 1.18 24.99 2.70
N ASP A 215 2.01 25.87 2.14
CA ASP A 215 2.81 25.58 0.93
C ASP A 215 4.18 26.28 1.03
N GLU A 216 5.12 25.60 1.68
CA GLU A 216 6.52 26.02 1.83
C GLU A 216 7.45 25.28 0.86
N LEU A 217 6.90 24.52 -0.10
CA LEU A 217 7.67 23.81 -1.13
C LEU A 217 8.54 24.75 -1.97
N ASN A 218 8.15 26.03 -2.09
CA ASN A 218 8.91 27.05 -2.79
C ASN A 218 10.15 27.53 -2.03
N ARG A 219 10.22 27.33 -0.71
CA ARG A 219 11.38 27.69 0.11
C ARG A 219 12.44 26.59 0.16
N VAL A 220 12.15 25.45 -0.47
CA VAL A 220 13.06 24.32 -0.56
C VAL A 220 14.11 24.62 -1.61
N GLU A 221 15.31 24.94 -1.17
CA GLU A 221 16.47 25.06 -2.05
C GLU A 221 16.95 23.67 -2.45
N LEU A 222 17.05 23.43 -3.76
CA LEU A 222 17.64 22.23 -4.32
C LEU A 222 19.10 22.56 -4.62
N ASN A 223 20.02 21.74 -4.10
CA ASN A 223 21.45 21.86 -4.37
C ASN A 223 21.84 21.08 -5.63
#